data_AF-A0A7W1N8H1-F1
#
_entry.id   AF-A0A7W1N8H1-F1
#
_cell.length_a   1.000
_cell.length_b   1.000
_cell.length_c   1.000
_cell.angle_alpha   90.00
_cell.angle_beta   90.00
_cell.angle_gamma   90.00
#
_symmetry.space_group_name_H-M   'P 1'
#
loop_
_entity.id
_entity.type
_entity.pdbx_description
1 polymer ?
#
loop_
_entity_poly.entity_id
_entity_poly.type
_entity_poly.pdbx_seq_one_letter_code
_entity_poly.pdbx_strand_id
1 'polypeptide(L)'
;MALALLATGCGTQAHDDAVTQAMAWAGLHGETGRISCSSGFKPPGITAASKDFICLVHHSAARCDELYVKRTAGRWRVTLRRRGVDCVQPL
;
A
#
# COMPACT_ATOMS: atom_id res chain seq x y z
N MET A 1 19.71 -7.36 -32.58
CA MET A 1 18.72 -6.58 -31.81
C MET A 1 17.49 -7.46 -31.63
N ALA A 2 17.23 -7.96 -30.43
CA ALA A 2 16.02 -8.70 -30.12
C ALA A 2 15.44 -8.13 -28.82
N LEU A 3 14.35 -7.38 -28.97
CA LEU A 3 13.51 -6.92 -27.86
C LEU A 3 12.68 -8.11 -27.38
N ALA A 4 12.82 -8.48 -26.11
CA ALA A 4 11.84 -9.28 -25.39
C ALA A 4 11.27 -8.43 -24.26
N LEU A 5 10.23 -7.65 -24.60
CA LEU A 5 9.32 -7.04 -23.65
C LEU A 5 8.41 -8.12 -23.03
N LEU A 6 7.85 -7.80 -21.85
CA LEU A 6 6.68 -8.40 -21.17
C LEU A 6 6.98 -9.31 -19.96
N ALA A 7 7.49 -8.72 -18.87
CA ALA A 7 7.35 -9.30 -17.52
C ALA A 7 7.01 -8.28 -16.42
N THR A 8 6.55 -7.06 -16.76
CA THR A 8 6.39 -5.97 -15.78
C THR A 8 4.95 -5.64 -15.37
N GLY A 9 3.92 -6.36 -15.86
CA GLY A 9 2.52 -5.92 -15.68
C GLY A 9 1.77 -6.45 -14.45
N CYS A 10 2.20 -7.57 -13.82
CA CYS A 10 1.34 -8.26 -12.86
C CYS A 10 1.57 -7.85 -11.38
N GLY A 11 2.75 -7.28 -11.09
CA GLY A 11 3.15 -6.81 -9.76
C GLY A 11 2.97 -5.30 -9.56
N THR A 12 3.27 -4.50 -10.58
CA THR A 12 3.17 -3.03 -10.55
C THR A 12 1.73 -2.55 -10.51
N GLN A 13 0.84 -3.11 -11.34
CA GLN A 13 -0.55 -2.65 -11.41
C GLN A 13 -1.30 -2.82 -10.08
N ALA A 14 -1.04 -3.92 -9.34
CA ALA A 14 -1.65 -4.09 -8.03
C ALA A 14 -1.09 -3.13 -6.97
N HIS A 15 0.20 -2.79 -7.08
CA HIS A 15 0.83 -1.79 -6.24
C HIS A 15 0.28 -0.39 -6.54
N ASP A 16 0.19 -0.01 -7.82
CA ASP A 16 -0.32 1.28 -8.28
C ASP A 16 -1.80 1.46 -7.88
N ASP A 17 -2.60 0.41 -8.01
CA ASP A 17 -3.96 0.37 -7.48
C ASP A 17 -3.97 0.61 -5.97
N ALA A 18 -3.10 -0.07 -5.20
CA ALA A 18 -3.06 0.08 -3.75
C ALA A 18 -2.67 1.51 -3.33
N VAL A 19 -1.71 2.13 -4.01
CA VAL A 19 -1.34 3.55 -3.82
C VAL A 19 -2.53 4.46 -4.11
N THR A 20 -3.22 4.24 -5.23
CA THR A 20 -4.42 5.02 -5.61
C THR A 20 -5.51 4.94 -4.56
N GLN A 21 -5.78 3.75 -4.03
CA GLN A 21 -6.80 3.53 -3.01
C GLN A 21 -6.41 4.14 -1.67
N ALA A 22 -5.14 4.05 -1.28
CA ALA A 22 -4.61 4.71 -0.09
C ALA A 22 -4.73 6.25 -0.21
N MET A 23 -4.44 6.82 -1.38
CA MET A 23 -4.60 8.26 -1.64
C MET A 23 -6.06 8.71 -1.53
N ALA A 24 -6.99 7.95 -2.14
CA ALA A 24 -8.41 8.26 -2.06
C ALA A 24 -8.92 8.21 -0.61
N TRP A 25 -8.51 7.18 0.16
CA TRP A 25 -8.84 7.08 1.58
C TRP A 25 -8.27 8.27 2.37
N ALA A 26 -6.99 8.59 2.18
CA ALA A 26 -6.34 9.69 2.88
C ALA A 26 -7.06 11.03 2.64
N GLY A 27 -7.42 11.32 1.37
CA GLY A 27 -8.18 12.51 1.00
C GLY A 27 -9.56 12.60 1.66
N LEU A 28 -10.29 11.47 1.75
CA LEU A 28 -11.59 11.41 2.42
C LEU A 28 -11.51 11.63 3.94
N HIS A 29 -10.36 11.31 4.54
CA HIS A 29 -10.13 11.42 5.98
C HIS A 29 -9.34 12.67 6.39
N GLY A 30 -9.05 13.58 5.44
CA GLY A 30 -8.28 14.81 5.71
C GLY A 30 -6.80 14.57 6.00
N GLU A 31 -6.29 13.39 5.66
CA GLU A 31 -4.89 13.02 5.84
C GLU A 31 -4.11 13.50 4.59
N THR A 32 -3.29 14.54 4.73
CA THR A 32 -2.52 15.11 3.61
C THR A 32 -1.05 14.74 3.75
N GLY A 33 -0.53 13.91 2.85
CA GLY A 33 0.85 13.43 2.93
C GLY A 33 1.32 12.68 1.68
N ARG A 34 2.63 12.43 1.59
CA ARG A 34 3.17 11.49 0.59
C ARG A 34 2.74 10.08 0.97
N ILE A 35 2.37 9.25 0.01
CA ILE A 35 2.01 7.84 0.26
C ILE A 35 3.07 6.92 -0.33
N SER A 36 3.50 5.95 0.48
CA SER A 36 4.44 4.90 0.07
C SER A 36 3.83 3.54 0.42
N CYS A 37 3.73 2.60 -0.52
CA CYS A 37 3.18 1.26 -0.28
C CYS A 37 4.23 0.14 -0.43
N SER A 38 4.09 -0.96 0.30
CA SER A 38 4.94 -2.16 0.20
C SER A 38 4.09 -3.42 0.32
N SER A 39 4.45 -4.49 -0.41
CA SER A 39 3.77 -5.81 -0.39
C SER A 39 4.56 -6.91 0.35
N GLY A 40 5.64 -6.56 1.05
CA GLY A 40 6.55 -7.52 1.71
C GLY A 40 6.04 -8.02 3.06
N PHE A 41 5.44 -7.15 3.87
CA PHE A 41 4.99 -7.49 5.21
C PHE A 41 3.53 -7.94 5.24
N LYS A 42 3.33 -9.23 5.56
CA LYS A 42 2.02 -9.81 5.83
C LYS A 42 1.86 -9.97 7.34
N PRO A 43 0.92 -9.28 8.00
CA PRO A 43 0.64 -9.55 9.39
C PRO A 43 0.22 -11.03 9.59
N PRO A 44 0.45 -11.60 10.79
CA PRO A 44 0.10 -12.99 11.06
C PRO A 44 -1.38 -13.25 10.75
N GLY A 45 -1.66 -14.36 10.05
CA GLY A 45 -3.01 -14.73 9.59
C GLY A 45 -3.34 -14.35 8.14
N ILE A 46 -2.39 -13.77 7.39
CA ILE A 46 -2.57 -13.40 5.98
C ILE A 46 -1.72 -14.32 5.09
N THR A 47 -2.37 -15.03 4.16
CA THR A 47 -1.71 -16.02 3.30
C THR A 47 -0.96 -15.38 2.15
N ALA A 48 0.09 -16.05 1.65
CA ALA A 48 0.97 -15.53 0.62
C ALA A 48 0.26 -15.13 -0.69
N ALA A 49 -0.93 -15.67 -0.96
CA ALA A 49 -1.70 -15.44 -2.17
C ALA A 49 -2.46 -14.10 -2.22
N SER A 50 -2.59 -13.38 -1.10
CA SER A 50 -3.32 -12.10 -1.09
C SER A 50 -2.45 -10.95 -1.60
N LYS A 51 -3.00 -10.17 -2.54
CA LYS A 51 -2.38 -8.93 -3.06
C LYS A 51 -2.58 -7.80 -2.06
N ASP A 52 -1.96 -7.95 -0.90
CA ASP A 52 -2.10 -7.03 0.22
C ASP A 52 -0.89 -6.13 0.33
N PHE A 53 -1.14 -4.88 0.71
CA PHE A 53 -0.14 -3.84 0.78
C PHE A 53 -0.26 -3.10 2.11
N ILE A 54 0.88 -2.68 2.64
CA ILE A 54 0.95 -1.70 3.72
C ILE A 54 1.38 -0.38 3.11
N CYS A 55 0.56 0.65 3.31
CA CYS A 55 0.80 1.98 2.83
C CYS A 55 1.03 2.92 4.01
N LEU A 56 2.07 3.73 3.97
CA LEU A 56 2.32 4.78 4.95
C LEU A 56 1.88 6.13 4.37
N VAL A 57 1.09 6.87 5.13
CA VAL A 57 0.79 8.28 4.87
C VAL A 57 1.79 9.13 5.65
N HIS A 58 2.70 9.78 4.95
CA HIS A 58 3.75 10.61 5.53
C HIS A 58 3.23 12.02 5.80
N HIS A 59 2.92 12.31 7.07
CA HIS A 59 2.51 13.64 7.53
C HIS A 59 3.71 14.56 7.78
N SER A 60 4.80 14.00 8.30
CA SER A 60 6.08 14.68 8.51
C SER A 60 7.24 13.69 8.46
N ALA A 61 8.48 14.17 8.63
CA ALA A 61 9.66 13.30 8.67
C ALA A 61 9.62 12.29 9.86
N ALA A 62 8.85 12.59 10.91
CA ALA A 62 8.78 11.79 12.13
C ALA A 62 7.38 11.18 12.40
N ARG A 63 6.38 11.48 11.55
CA ARG A 63 5.00 11.04 11.76
C ARG A 63 4.42 10.45 10.49
N CYS A 64 4.09 9.17 10.58
CA CYS A 64 3.38 8.45 9.54
C CYS A 64 2.12 7.77 10.10
N ASP A 65 1.12 7.55 9.25
CA ASP A 65 -0.02 6.69 9.56
C ASP A 65 0.04 5.43 8.68
N GLU A 66 -0.15 4.27 9.29
CA GLU A 66 -0.10 2.97 8.62
C GLU A 66 -1.51 2.56 8.16
N LEU A 67 -1.67 2.46 6.85
CA LEU A 67 -2.83 1.92 6.18
C LEU A 67 -2.53 0.50 5.70
N TYR A 68 -3.52 -0.35 5.80
CA TYR A 68 -3.50 -1.68 5.23
C TYR A 68 -4.52 -1.75 4.10
N VAL A 69 -4.00 -2.05 2.91
CA VAL A 69 -4.76 -2.09 1.66
C VAL A 69 -4.85 -3.54 1.20
N LYS A 70 -6.07 -4.07 1.20
CA LYS A 70 -6.35 -5.48 0.91
C LYS A 70 -7.22 -5.59 -0.32
N ARG A 71 -6.89 -6.52 -1.22
CA ARG A 71 -7.78 -6.90 -2.33
C ARG A 71 -8.57 -8.16 -1.98
N THR A 72 -9.89 -8.03 -1.82
CA THR A 72 -10.79 -9.16 -1.53
C THR A 72 -11.90 -9.21 -2.58
N ALA A 73 -12.10 -10.38 -3.20
CA ALA A 73 -13.14 -10.61 -4.22
C ALA A 73 -13.16 -9.52 -5.32
N GLY A 74 -11.98 -9.14 -5.81
CA GLY A 74 -11.82 -8.12 -6.86
C GLY A 74 -11.93 -6.66 -6.38
N ARG A 75 -12.37 -6.41 -5.14
CA ARG A 75 -12.50 -5.06 -4.57
C ARG A 75 -11.31 -4.72 -3.67
N TRP A 76 -10.91 -3.46 -3.67
CA TRP A 76 -9.92 -2.92 -2.75
C TRP A 76 -10.58 -2.41 -1.47
N ARG A 77 -9.95 -2.68 -0.33
CA ARG A 77 -10.37 -2.18 0.98
C ARG A 77 -9.16 -1.57 1.67
N VAL A 78 -9.33 -0.36 2.18
CA VAL A 78 -8.31 0.36 2.94
C VAL A 78 -8.75 0.42 4.40
N THR A 79 -7.84 0.08 5.30
CA THR A 79 -8.08 0.12 6.75
C THR A 79 -6.90 0.81 7.42
N LEU A 80 -7.16 1.84 8.23
CA LEU A 80 -6.15 2.41 9.11
C LEU A 80 -5.77 1.38 10.20
N ARG A 81 -4.49 1.02 10.28
CA ARG A 81 -3.96 0.12 11.32
C ARG A 81 -3.39 0.86 12.51
N ARG A 82 -2.55 1.86 12.27
CA ARG A 82 -1.82 2.57 13.31
C ARG A 82 -1.65 4.04 12.94
N ARG A 83 -1.75 4.94 13.93
CA ARG A 83 -1.51 6.38 13.76
C ARG A 83 -0.18 6.76 14.40
N GLY A 84 0.49 7.75 13.82
CA GLY A 84 1.73 8.32 14.35
C GLY A 84 2.84 7.30 14.56
N VAL A 85 2.96 6.34 13.65
CA VAL A 85 4.09 5.41 13.57
C VAL A 85 5.33 6.11 13.00
N ASP A 86 6.48 5.49 13.19
CA ASP A 86 7.69 5.81 12.45
C ASP A 86 7.48 5.59 10.95
N CYS A 87 8.16 6.42 10.15
CA CYS A 87 8.03 6.38 8.70
C CYS A 87 8.83 5.25 8.04
N VAL A 88 9.21 4.24 8.83
CA VAL A 88 9.92 3.05 8.36
C VAL A 88 8.89 2.06 7.87
N GLN A 89 8.91 1.76 6.58
CA GLN A 89 8.12 0.65 6.07
C GLN A 89 8.70 -0.68 6.57
N PRO A 90 7.85 -1.61 7.02
CA PRO A 90 8.32 -2.96 7.29
C PRO A 90 8.82 -3.59 5.97
N LEU A 91 10.08 -4.05 5.97
CA LEU A 91 10.74 -4.76 4.87
C LEU A 91 10.06 -6.12 4.60
#